data_AF-A0AA46PJM7-F1
#
_entry.id   AF-A0AA46PJM7-F1
#
_cell.length_a   1.000
_cell.length_b   1.000
_cell.length_c   1.000
_cell.angle_alpha   90.00
_cell.angle_beta   90.00
_cell.angle_gamma   90.00
#
_symmetry.space_group_name_H-M   'P 1'
#
loop_
_entity.id
_entity.type
_entity.pdbx_description
1 polymer ?
#
loop_
_entity_poly.entity_id
_entity_poly.type
_entity_poly.pdbx_seq_one_letter_code
_entity_poly.pdbx_strand_id
1 'polypeptide(L)'
;MSSDGIGGVADGVLDPLIGRSQQARTVELIDQAGPDGVLVDRHGRAVYYSIHSNDVFGQFIASNHLQDPKALRAFDPKAAFPVGSMTLKAAWKVVQPGEDVSTFYTRQAQIAKLGMRKGKIIATGDTETQTVALVGFHIGGTVAGHPEMIWATFEHRDNAPDVDTSLNPGQPVSDKDWTFYKAGTPIEQCNVNAAGAGALTLNAQTQTLSPVTQVCRMVPYGGQKPCPSGQDCNIANIQSMNTSVQSQLNDVWKNYFEVGAIWFVAKDALAPNCTFQPGSALECIPSPTPEGAPPLLTGSIKLSNSTIETFTQVQSTQNNCFACHNTTQVISPDPRAQSLPGLNVNISHVVINDYFQAQLPQKAPPAARPATPR
;
A
#
# COMPACT_ATOMS: atom_id res chain seq x y z
N MET A 1 -35.11 29.83 -1.95
CA MET A 1 -34.59 28.84 -2.90
C MET A 1 -33.09 29.05 -2.93
N SER A 2 -32.38 28.26 -2.13
CA SER A 2 -30.97 28.43 -1.77
C SER A 2 -30.07 27.80 -2.82
N SER A 3 -29.00 28.50 -3.17
CA SER A 3 -27.93 28.09 -4.06
C SER A 3 -27.01 27.06 -3.39
N ASP A 4 -27.04 25.81 -3.84
CA ASP A 4 -26.02 24.82 -3.45
C ASP A 4 -24.87 24.83 -4.46
N GLY A 5 -24.24 26.00 -4.55
CA GLY A 5 -22.96 26.20 -5.20
C GLY A 5 -21.87 25.47 -4.43
N ILE A 6 -21.61 24.21 -4.78
CA ILE A 6 -20.34 23.55 -4.45
C ILE A 6 -19.38 23.85 -5.59
N GLY A 7 -18.66 24.96 -5.41
CA GLY A 7 -17.57 25.36 -6.28
C GLY A 7 -16.39 24.40 -6.21
N GLY A 8 -15.77 24.25 -7.38
CA GLY A 8 -14.55 23.52 -7.73
C GLY A 8 -13.63 23.04 -6.61
N VAL A 9 -13.43 21.73 -6.57
CA VAL A 9 -12.14 21.17 -6.20
C VAL A 9 -11.26 21.24 -7.46
N ALA A 10 -10.10 21.86 -7.38
CA ALA A 10 -9.15 21.94 -8.50
C ALA A 10 -8.66 20.53 -8.89
N ASP A 11 -8.40 20.31 -10.18
CA ASP A 11 -7.77 19.09 -10.69
C ASP A 11 -6.48 18.79 -9.89
N GLY A 12 -6.35 17.57 -9.35
CA GLY A 12 -5.14 17.11 -8.65
C GLY A 12 -5.21 17.02 -7.12
N VAL A 13 -6.38 17.16 -6.48
CA VAL A 13 -6.51 16.91 -5.02
C VAL A 13 -7.04 15.50 -4.75
N LEU A 14 -6.20 14.64 -4.16
CA LEU A 14 -6.58 13.29 -3.71
C LEU A 14 -7.41 13.35 -2.42
N ASP A 15 -8.73 13.20 -2.54
CA ASP A 15 -9.67 13.07 -1.42
C ASP A 15 -9.53 11.68 -0.72
N PRO A 16 -9.42 11.58 0.63
CA PRO A 16 -9.24 10.32 1.35
C PRO A 16 -10.45 9.37 1.32
N LEU A 17 -10.18 8.12 0.96
CA LEU A 17 -11.06 6.94 0.95
C LEU A 17 -12.47 7.18 0.36
N ILE A 18 -12.57 6.99 -0.97
CA ILE A 18 -13.79 6.97 -1.80
C ILE A 18 -14.63 8.26 -1.69
N GLY A 19 -14.22 9.28 -2.45
CA GLY A 19 -14.96 10.47 -2.92
C GLY A 19 -16.32 10.84 -2.29
N ARG A 20 -16.45 10.89 -0.96
CA ARG A 20 -17.73 11.22 -0.28
C ARG A 20 -17.59 11.94 1.07
N SER A 21 -16.43 12.45 1.47
CA SER A 21 -16.29 13.11 2.79
C SER A 21 -15.33 14.29 2.78
N GLN A 22 -15.86 15.51 2.95
CA GLN A 22 -15.06 16.71 3.21
C GLN A 22 -14.40 16.74 4.61
N GLN A 23 -14.59 15.71 5.45
CA GLN A 23 -13.82 15.55 6.68
C GLN A 23 -12.53 14.79 6.37
N ALA A 24 -11.39 15.32 6.82
CA ALA A 24 -10.12 14.60 6.85
C ALA A 24 -10.33 13.26 7.57
N ARG A 25 -10.49 12.17 6.81
CA ARG A 25 -10.71 10.84 7.39
C ARG A 25 -9.44 10.40 8.11
N THR A 26 -9.64 9.79 9.28
CA THR A 26 -8.61 9.28 10.19
C THR A 26 -7.59 8.41 9.44
N VAL A 27 -6.30 8.62 9.69
CA VAL A 27 -5.25 7.67 9.29
C VAL A 27 -5.21 6.57 10.35
N GLU A 28 -5.83 5.44 10.04
CA GLU A 28 -6.10 4.37 11.01
C GLU A 28 -5.45 3.03 10.67
N LEU A 29 -4.98 2.84 9.43
CA LEU A 29 -4.32 1.60 9.03
C LEU A 29 -2.89 1.62 9.56
N ILE A 30 -2.44 0.49 10.10
CA ILE A 30 -1.09 0.33 10.68
C ILE A 30 -0.39 -0.97 10.24
N ASP A 31 -1.11 -1.83 9.53
CA ASP A 31 -0.76 -3.21 9.22
C ASP A 31 -0.49 -3.42 7.72
N GLN A 32 0.06 -2.39 7.07
CA GLN A 32 0.25 -2.37 5.62
C GLN A 32 1.71 -2.63 5.20
N ALA A 33 2.62 -2.94 6.13
CA ALA A 33 4.05 -3.19 5.86
C ALA A 33 4.37 -4.67 5.44
N GLY A 34 3.32 -5.46 5.18
CA GLY A 34 3.34 -6.91 5.03
C GLY A 34 2.31 -7.59 5.96
N PRO A 35 2.15 -8.93 5.91
CA PRO A 35 1.16 -9.64 6.73
C PRO A 35 1.34 -9.38 8.22
N ASP A 36 0.27 -8.90 8.88
CA ASP A 36 0.28 -8.49 10.31
C ASP A 36 1.40 -7.49 10.67
N GLY A 37 1.98 -6.82 9.67
CA GLY A 37 3.21 -6.04 9.80
C GLY A 37 2.96 -4.61 10.24
N VAL A 38 3.34 -4.29 11.48
CA VAL A 38 3.37 -2.90 11.99
C VAL A 38 4.80 -2.37 11.87
N LEU A 39 5.00 -1.41 10.97
CA LEU A 39 6.28 -0.70 10.84
C LEU A 39 6.43 0.30 11.98
N VAL A 40 7.55 0.21 12.71
CA VAL A 40 7.84 1.03 13.88
C VAL A 40 9.09 1.89 13.61
N ASP A 41 8.93 3.20 13.71
CA ASP A 41 10.03 4.14 13.49
C ASP A 41 11.07 4.12 14.61
N ARG A 42 12.16 4.87 14.44
CA ARG A 42 13.28 4.93 15.40
C ARG A 42 12.90 5.52 16.77
N HIS A 43 11.75 6.18 16.87
CA HIS A 43 11.20 6.73 18.12
C HIS A 43 10.13 5.82 18.74
N GLY A 44 9.92 4.63 18.19
CA GLY A 44 8.89 3.69 18.65
C GLY A 44 7.49 4.07 18.19
N ARG A 45 7.30 5.02 17.28
CA ARG A 45 5.96 5.35 16.76
C ARG A 45 5.61 4.42 15.60
N ALA A 46 4.35 4.02 15.51
CA ALA A 46 3.85 3.32 14.32
C ALA A 46 3.92 4.24 13.10
N VAL A 47 4.21 3.66 11.94
CA VAL A 47 3.89 4.25 10.64
C VAL A 47 2.43 3.95 10.34
N TYR A 48 1.70 4.97 9.92
CA TYR A 48 0.29 4.91 9.62
C TYR A 48 0.06 4.94 8.12
N TYR A 49 -1.04 4.36 7.65
CA TYR A 49 -1.35 4.29 6.23
C TYR A 49 -2.73 4.84 5.92
N SER A 50 -2.86 5.42 4.74
CA SER A 50 -4.14 5.84 4.18
C SER A 50 -4.28 5.33 2.76
N ILE A 51 -5.51 5.05 2.35
CA ILE A 51 -5.83 4.68 0.98
C ILE A 51 -6.71 5.79 0.40
N HIS A 52 -6.57 6.09 -0.87
CA HIS A 52 -7.28 7.15 -1.56
C HIS A 52 -7.68 6.61 -2.92
N SER A 53 -8.81 7.06 -3.45
CA SER A 53 -9.19 6.74 -4.82
C SER A 53 -9.80 7.98 -5.45
N ASN A 54 -9.57 8.16 -6.74
CA ASN A 54 -10.11 9.34 -7.43
C ASN A 54 -11.62 9.22 -7.69
N ASP A 55 -12.19 10.28 -8.24
CA ASP A 55 -13.59 10.39 -8.59
C ASP A 55 -14.04 9.36 -9.63
N VAL A 56 -13.21 9.07 -10.63
CA VAL A 56 -13.49 8.03 -11.66
C VAL A 56 -13.71 6.66 -11.01
N PHE A 57 -12.81 6.27 -10.10
CA PHE A 57 -12.98 5.04 -9.32
C PHE A 57 -14.27 5.08 -8.48
N GLY A 58 -14.49 6.17 -7.74
CA GLY A 58 -15.65 6.33 -6.86
C GLY A 58 -16.99 6.31 -7.60
N GLN A 59 -17.06 6.95 -8.78
CA GLN A 59 -18.24 6.96 -9.65
C GLN A 59 -18.52 5.58 -10.22
N PHE A 60 -17.48 4.82 -10.60
CA PHE A 60 -17.64 3.44 -11.05
C PHE A 60 -18.24 2.54 -9.95
N ILE A 61 -17.73 2.63 -8.72
CA ILE A 61 -18.30 1.92 -7.56
C ILE A 61 -19.77 2.31 -7.35
N ALA A 62 -20.07 3.62 -7.36
CA ALA A 62 -21.39 4.14 -7.07
C ALA A 62 -22.45 3.78 -8.13
N SER A 63 -22.12 3.97 -9.41
CA SER A 63 -23.03 3.73 -10.54
C SER A 63 -23.38 2.26 -10.73
N ASN A 64 -22.48 1.35 -10.32
CA ASN A 64 -22.71 -0.09 -10.37
C ASN A 64 -23.18 -0.68 -9.02
N HIS A 65 -23.44 0.17 -8.01
CA HIS A 65 -23.88 -0.25 -6.67
C HIS A 65 -22.95 -1.27 -5.98
N LEU A 66 -21.64 -1.22 -6.22
CA LEU A 66 -20.69 -2.25 -5.78
C LEU A 66 -20.44 -2.31 -4.27
N GLN A 67 -21.05 -1.41 -3.50
CA GLN A 67 -21.06 -1.45 -2.03
C GLN A 67 -22.15 -2.37 -1.46
N ASP A 68 -23.16 -2.74 -2.27
CA ASP A 68 -24.13 -3.77 -1.90
C ASP A 68 -23.52 -5.15 -2.17
N PRO A 69 -23.34 -6.02 -1.14
CA PRO A 69 -22.81 -7.36 -1.33
C PRO A 69 -23.55 -8.19 -2.38
N LYS A 70 -24.87 -8.02 -2.51
CA LYS A 70 -25.66 -8.74 -3.51
C LYS A 70 -25.37 -8.24 -4.92
N ALA A 71 -25.25 -6.92 -5.10
CA ALA A 71 -24.93 -6.33 -6.40
C ALA A 71 -23.51 -6.72 -6.85
N LEU A 72 -22.52 -6.62 -5.96
CA LEU A 72 -21.13 -6.99 -6.29
C LEU A 72 -21.01 -8.48 -6.65
N ARG A 73 -21.66 -9.39 -5.92
CA ARG A 73 -21.65 -10.83 -6.26
C ARG A 73 -22.29 -11.15 -7.61
N ALA A 74 -23.24 -10.33 -8.06
CA ALA A 74 -23.94 -10.48 -9.33
C ALA A 74 -23.33 -9.65 -10.48
N PHE A 75 -22.23 -8.93 -10.21
CA PHE A 75 -21.58 -8.04 -11.17
C PHE A 75 -20.95 -8.82 -12.32
N ASP A 76 -20.80 -8.18 -13.49
CA ASP A 76 -20.12 -8.80 -14.63
C ASP A 76 -18.67 -9.15 -14.23
N PRO A 77 -18.29 -10.45 -14.24
CA PRO A 77 -16.97 -10.86 -13.79
C PRO A 77 -15.84 -10.29 -14.66
N LYS A 78 -16.11 -9.91 -15.90
CA LYS A 78 -15.11 -9.33 -16.81
C LYS A 78 -15.05 -7.80 -16.78
N ALA A 79 -16.03 -7.13 -16.18
CA ALA A 79 -16.03 -5.68 -16.08
C ALA A 79 -14.84 -5.22 -15.21
N ALA A 80 -14.03 -4.32 -15.76
CA ALA A 80 -12.86 -3.76 -15.09
C ALA A 80 -13.12 -2.29 -14.71
N PHE A 81 -12.25 -1.75 -13.86
CA PHE A 81 -12.24 -0.32 -13.59
C PHE A 81 -12.03 0.47 -14.89
N PRO A 82 -12.71 1.60 -15.10
CA PRO A 82 -12.55 2.40 -16.32
C PRO A 82 -11.19 3.07 -16.36
N VAL A 83 -10.70 3.35 -17.59
CA VAL A 83 -9.49 4.15 -17.82
C VAL A 83 -9.57 5.47 -17.05
N GLY A 84 -8.48 5.83 -16.38
CA GLY A 84 -8.41 6.98 -15.49
C GLY A 84 -8.78 6.67 -14.03
N SER A 85 -9.27 5.47 -13.71
CA SER A 85 -9.40 5.05 -12.31
C SER A 85 -8.05 4.98 -11.63
N MET A 86 -7.94 5.53 -10.42
CA MET A 86 -6.69 5.55 -9.67
C MET A 86 -6.92 5.26 -8.19
N THR A 87 -5.99 4.52 -7.59
CA THR A 87 -5.85 4.34 -6.14
C THR A 87 -4.46 4.74 -5.68
N LEU A 88 -4.37 5.41 -4.54
CA LEU A 88 -3.12 5.77 -3.86
C LEU A 88 -3.13 5.17 -2.47
N LYS A 89 -2.10 4.40 -2.11
CA LYS A 89 -1.83 4.03 -0.71
C LYS A 89 -0.64 4.83 -0.22
N ALA A 90 -0.76 5.58 0.86
CA ALA A 90 0.31 6.41 1.41
C ALA A 90 0.70 5.92 2.81
N ALA A 91 2.00 5.97 3.10
CA ALA A 91 2.62 5.67 4.38
C ALA A 91 3.11 6.96 5.05
N TRP A 92 2.77 7.13 6.33
CA TRP A 92 2.89 8.36 7.09
C TRP A 92 3.63 8.11 8.40
N LYS A 93 4.76 8.78 8.57
CA LYS A 93 5.51 8.80 9.82
C LYS A 93 5.02 9.95 10.70
N VAL A 94 4.85 9.72 12.00
CA VAL A 94 4.57 10.79 12.98
C VAL A 94 5.84 11.61 13.21
N VAL A 95 5.77 12.92 12.95
CA VAL A 95 6.91 13.83 13.13
C VAL A 95 7.15 14.03 14.63
N GLN A 96 8.40 13.84 15.08
CA GLN A 96 8.76 14.05 16.47
C GLN A 96 9.25 15.48 16.74
N PRO A 97 9.15 15.97 17.99
CA PRO A 97 9.69 17.28 18.34
C PRO A 97 11.18 17.42 17.99
N GLY A 98 11.53 18.45 17.22
CA GLY A 98 12.91 18.74 16.82
C GLY A 98 13.44 17.93 15.63
N GLU A 99 12.62 17.08 15.01
CA GLU A 99 13.00 16.34 13.81
C GLU A 99 13.04 17.24 12.57
N ASP A 100 14.11 17.13 11.77
CA ASP A 100 14.21 17.82 10.48
C ASP A 100 13.36 17.10 9.44
N VAL A 101 12.30 17.78 9.00
CA VAL A 101 11.36 17.31 7.98
C VAL A 101 11.35 18.20 6.74
N SER A 102 12.36 19.04 6.56
CA SER A 102 12.44 20.02 5.46
C SER A 102 12.43 19.38 4.06
N THR A 103 12.80 18.10 3.95
CA THR A 103 12.78 17.34 2.70
C THR A 103 11.49 16.56 2.47
N PHE A 104 10.62 16.45 3.47
CA PHE A 104 9.41 15.64 3.43
C PHE A 104 8.18 16.50 3.12
N TYR A 105 7.22 15.93 2.40
CA TYR A 105 5.86 16.46 2.40
C TYR A 105 5.22 16.19 3.77
N THR A 106 4.77 17.25 4.45
CA THR A 106 4.15 17.16 5.78
C THR A 106 2.76 17.76 5.81
N ARG A 107 1.91 17.24 6.71
CA ARG A 107 0.57 17.78 6.98
C ARG A 107 0.10 17.48 8.40
N GLN A 108 -0.88 18.24 8.88
CA GLN A 108 -1.67 17.81 10.05
C GLN A 108 -2.62 16.68 9.65
N ALA A 109 -2.75 15.66 10.50
CA ALA A 109 -3.71 14.57 10.33
C ALA A 109 -4.28 14.11 11.67
N GLN A 110 -5.54 13.65 11.66
CA GLN A 110 -6.06 12.82 12.73
C GLN A 110 -5.51 11.40 12.56
N ILE A 111 -4.73 10.92 13.52
CA ILE A 111 -4.23 9.54 13.55
C ILE A 111 -4.98 8.76 14.64
N ALA A 112 -5.20 7.47 14.40
CA ALA A 112 -5.78 6.61 15.42
C ALA A 112 -4.78 6.33 16.55
N LYS A 113 -5.26 6.32 17.79
CA LYS A 113 -4.49 5.80 18.92
C LYS A 113 -4.40 4.29 18.80
N LEU A 114 -3.33 3.74 19.35
CA LEU A 114 -3.05 2.32 19.40
C LEU A 114 -3.59 1.71 20.70
N GLY A 115 -4.04 0.47 20.60
CA GLY A 115 -4.46 -0.37 21.70
C GLY A 115 -4.10 -1.84 21.47
N MET A 116 -4.46 -2.68 22.42
CA MET A 116 -4.27 -4.13 22.34
C MET A 116 -5.61 -4.85 22.28
N ARG A 117 -5.74 -5.81 21.36
CA ARG A 117 -6.90 -6.71 21.31
C ARG A 117 -6.46 -8.12 20.96
N LYS A 118 -6.79 -9.07 21.83
CA LYS A 118 -6.42 -10.49 21.66
C LYS A 118 -4.92 -10.69 21.35
N GLY A 119 -4.05 -9.95 22.03
CA GLY A 119 -2.59 -10.03 21.85
C GLY A 119 -2.04 -9.34 20.60
N LYS A 120 -2.87 -8.68 19.78
CA LYS A 120 -2.42 -7.89 18.63
C LYS A 120 -2.54 -6.39 18.88
N ILE A 121 -1.61 -5.62 18.33
CA ILE A 121 -1.73 -4.16 18.22
C ILE A 121 -2.89 -3.85 17.28
N ILE A 122 -3.75 -2.91 17.66
CA ILE A 122 -4.85 -2.42 16.83
C ILE A 122 -4.89 -0.89 16.87
N ALA A 123 -5.39 -0.28 15.80
CA ALA A 123 -5.91 1.08 15.87
C ALA A 123 -7.25 1.08 16.64
N THR A 124 -7.42 2.04 17.54
CA THR A 124 -8.66 2.26 18.29
C THR A 124 -9.52 3.32 17.60
N GLY A 125 -10.74 3.52 18.11
CA GLY A 125 -11.61 4.61 17.62
C GLY A 125 -11.22 5.99 18.14
N ASP A 126 -10.32 6.08 19.12
CA ASP A 126 -9.84 7.35 19.64
C ASP A 126 -8.76 7.91 18.71
N THR A 127 -8.79 9.21 18.45
CA THR A 127 -7.84 9.86 17.54
C THR A 127 -7.10 11.01 18.23
N GLU A 128 -5.95 11.36 17.68
CA GLU A 128 -5.19 12.56 18.04
C GLU A 128 -4.69 13.28 16.81
N THR A 129 -4.60 14.62 16.88
CA THR A 129 -4.00 15.42 15.81
C THR A 129 -2.48 15.35 15.93
N GLN A 130 -1.81 14.97 14.85
CA GLN A 130 -0.35 14.98 14.77
C GLN A 130 0.10 15.58 13.43
N THR A 131 1.32 16.11 13.42
CA THR A 131 2.04 16.35 12.17
C THR A 131 2.56 15.01 11.66
N VAL A 132 2.29 14.71 10.40
CA VAL A 132 2.78 13.50 9.74
C VAL A 132 3.58 13.84 8.48
N ALA A 133 4.59 13.03 8.19
CA ALA A 133 5.44 13.12 7.00
C ALA A 133 5.17 11.94 6.07
N LEU A 134 5.02 12.20 4.77
CA LEU A 134 4.88 11.15 3.75
C LEU A 134 6.22 10.44 3.58
N VAL A 135 6.27 9.14 3.83
CA VAL A 135 7.51 8.36 3.72
C VAL A 135 7.51 7.41 2.52
N GLY A 136 6.35 6.98 2.05
CA GLY A 136 6.24 6.16 0.84
C GLY A 136 4.80 6.04 0.37
N PHE A 137 4.61 5.61 -0.87
CA PHE A 137 3.28 5.42 -1.42
C PHE A 137 3.26 4.49 -2.63
N HIS A 138 2.11 3.87 -2.87
CA HIS A 138 1.77 3.14 -4.09
C HIS A 138 0.76 3.91 -4.91
N ILE A 139 0.85 3.79 -6.23
CA ILE A 139 -0.19 4.22 -7.16
C ILE A 139 -0.60 3.02 -8.02
N GLY A 140 -1.89 2.72 -8.06
CA GLY A 140 -2.49 1.84 -9.07
C GLY A 140 -3.36 2.66 -10.00
N GLY A 141 -3.11 2.63 -11.31
CA GLY A 141 -3.86 3.41 -12.29
C GLY A 141 -4.29 2.60 -13.50
N THR A 142 -5.57 2.66 -13.88
CA THR A 142 -6.05 2.02 -15.11
C THR A 142 -5.73 2.89 -16.32
N VAL A 143 -5.01 2.32 -17.28
CA VAL A 143 -4.71 2.96 -18.57
C VAL A 143 -5.28 2.14 -19.73
N ALA A 144 -5.38 2.74 -20.91
CA ALA A 144 -5.90 2.05 -22.09
C ALA A 144 -5.08 0.79 -22.41
N GLY A 145 -5.76 -0.35 -22.57
CA GLY A 145 -5.13 -1.64 -22.83
C GLY A 145 -4.58 -2.35 -21.58
N HIS A 146 -4.65 -1.75 -20.39
CA HIS A 146 -4.16 -2.35 -19.14
C HIS A 146 -5.22 -2.29 -18.03
N PRO A 147 -6.31 -3.06 -18.16
CA PRO A 147 -7.39 -3.12 -17.16
C PRO A 147 -6.93 -3.63 -15.78
N GLU A 148 -5.80 -4.35 -15.72
CA GLU A 148 -5.14 -4.79 -14.48
C GLU A 148 -4.49 -3.65 -13.69
N MET A 149 -4.48 -2.43 -14.24
CA MET A 149 -3.75 -1.26 -13.78
C MET A 149 -2.23 -1.38 -13.91
N ILE A 150 -1.56 -0.23 -14.05
CA ILE A 150 -0.12 -0.12 -13.79
C ILE A 150 0.05 0.16 -12.29
N TRP A 151 0.85 -0.65 -11.61
CA TRP A 151 1.12 -0.52 -10.18
C TRP A 151 2.54 -0.05 -9.97
N ALA A 152 2.69 1.16 -9.42
CA ALA A 152 3.97 1.79 -9.16
C ALA A 152 4.15 2.07 -7.66
N THR A 153 5.40 2.03 -7.20
CA THR A 153 5.75 2.33 -5.81
C THR A 153 6.86 3.37 -5.73
N PHE A 154 6.71 4.29 -4.78
CA PHE A 154 7.56 5.45 -4.57
C PHE A 154 7.88 5.60 -3.10
N GLU A 155 9.01 6.22 -2.80
CA GLU A 155 9.37 6.53 -1.42
C GLU A 155 10.39 7.65 -1.27
N HIS A 156 10.50 8.18 -0.06
CA HIS A 156 11.50 9.17 0.27
C HIS A 156 12.89 8.54 0.26
N ARG A 157 13.86 9.20 -0.37
CA ARG A 157 15.22 8.67 -0.58
C ARG A 157 15.95 8.34 0.71
N ASP A 158 15.72 9.11 1.78
CA ASP A 158 16.36 8.91 3.09
C ASP A 158 15.64 7.89 3.99
N ASN A 159 14.73 7.06 3.47
CA ASN A 159 14.05 6.06 4.30
C ASN A 159 14.99 4.98 4.86
N ALA A 160 15.79 4.37 3.99
CA ALA A 160 16.62 3.20 4.29
C ALA A 160 17.81 3.11 3.32
N PRO A 161 18.92 2.48 3.74
CA PRO A 161 20.04 2.19 2.83
C PRO A 161 19.71 1.06 1.86
N ASP A 162 20.35 1.12 0.68
CA ASP A 162 20.35 0.02 -0.28
C ASP A 162 21.28 -1.10 0.19
N VAL A 163 20.82 -2.34 0.08
CA VAL A 163 21.60 -3.52 0.43
C VAL A 163 22.51 -3.93 -0.72
N ASP A 164 23.80 -4.09 -0.43
CA ASP A 164 24.71 -4.84 -1.28
C ASP A 164 24.50 -6.35 -1.05
N THR A 165 24.16 -7.07 -2.12
CA THR A 165 23.89 -8.52 -2.09
C THR A 165 25.09 -9.38 -1.68
N SER A 166 26.30 -8.82 -1.61
CA SER A 166 27.51 -9.49 -1.14
C SER A 166 27.70 -9.45 0.39
N LEU A 167 26.87 -8.70 1.12
CA LEU A 167 26.96 -8.60 2.57
C LEU A 167 26.63 -9.92 3.27
N ASN A 168 27.45 -10.26 4.26
CA ASN A 168 27.20 -11.37 5.17
C ASN A 168 26.26 -10.93 6.32
N PRO A 169 25.50 -11.86 6.94
CA PRO A 169 24.49 -11.58 7.95
C PRO A 169 24.90 -10.58 9.08
N GLY A 170 26.11 -10.71 9.61
CA GLY A 170 26.62 -9.85 10.68
C GLY A 170 27.22 -8.51 10.25
N GLN A 171 27.25 -8.19 8.95
CA GLN A 171 27.84 -6.95 8.45
C GLN A 171 26.82 -5.80 8.43
N PRO A 172 27.24 -4.57 8.80
CA PRO A 172 26.37 -3.41 8.74
C PRO A 172 26.05 -3.03 7.30
N VAL A 173 24.80 -2.62 7.05
CA VAL A 173 24.35 -2.15 5.73
C VAL A 173 24.83 -0.72 5.43
N SER A 174 24.87 0.16 6.44
CA SER A 174 25.31 1.54 6.29
C SER A 174 25.93 2.07 7.59
N ASP A 175 26.88 2.98 7.46
CA ASP A 175 27.47 3.78 8.55
C ASP A 175 26.71 5.09 8.81
N LYS A 176 25.70 5.39 7.98
CA LYS A 176 24.81 6.56 8.09
C LYS A 176 23.50 6.16 8.76
N ASP A 177 22.96 7.06 9.55
CA ASP A 177 21.58 7.00 10.05
C ASP A 177 20.57 7.37 8.94
N TRP A 178 19.46 6.62 8.87
CA TRP A 178 18.34 6.89 7.97
C TRP A 178 17.05 7.03 8.77
N THR A 179 15.94 7.35 8.09
CA THR A 179 14.62 7.52 8.72
C THR A 179 14.20 6.27 9.52
N PHE A 180 14.46 5.09 8.96
CA PHE A 180 14.08 3.79 9.55
C PHE A 180 15.27 2.86 9.82
N TYR A 181 16.50 3.36 9.75
CA TYR A 181 17.72 2.55 9.96
C TYR A 181 18.69 3.29 10.87
N LYS A 182 19.24 2.58 11.85
CA LYS A 182 20.34 3.06 12.68
C LYS A 182 21.67 2.62 12.08
N ALA A 183 22.61 3.55 11.97
CA ALA A 183 23.98 3.30 11.54
C ALA A 183 24.57 2.08 12.27
N GLY A 184 25.21 1.20 11.51
CA GLY A 184 25.85 -0.01 12.02
C GLY A 184 24.91 -1.19 12.28
N THR A 185 23.62 -1.10 11.97
CA THR A 185 22.71 -2.26 12.08
C THR A 185 23.10 -3.37 11.09
N PRO A 186 23.36 -4.60 11.56
CA PRO A 186 23.62 -5.75 10.70
C PRO A 186 22.46 -6.11 9.78
N ILE A 187 22.74 -6.59 8.57
CA ILE A 187 21.71 -6.97 7.59
C ILE A 187 20.70 -8.00 8.12
N GLU A 188 21.15 -8.96 8.95
CA GLU A 188 20.28 -9.98 9.57
C GLU A 188 19.24 -9.42 10.55
N GLN A 189 19.42 -8.17 11.01
CA GLN A 189 18.49 -7.46 11.88
C GLN A 189 17.54 -6.55 11.11
N CYS A 190 17.73 -6.41 9.79
CA CYS A 190 16.84 -5.62 8.94
C CYS A 190 15.52 -6.34 8.69
N ASN A 191 14.44 -5.56 8.51
CA ASN A 191 13.14 -6.01 8.03
C ASN A 191 12.53 -7.16 8.86
N VAL A 192 12.81 -7.20 10.18
CA VAL A 192 12.24 -8.20 11.09
C VAL A 192 10.81 -7.82 11.49
N ASN A 193 9.84 -8.68 11.16
CA ASN A 193 8.43 -8.48 11.49
C ASN A 193 8.12 -8.88 12.95
N ALA A 194 8.40 -7.97 13.90
CA ALA A 194 8.13 -8.20 15.32
C ALA A 194 6.64 -8.39 15.63
N ALA A 195 5.74 -7.73 14.89
CA ALA A 195 4.30 -7.85 15.08
C ALA A 195 3.79 -9.24 14.65
N GLY A 196 4.19 -9.72 13.47
CA GLY A 196 3.88 -11.06 12.99
C GLY A 196 4.47 -12.18 13.86
N ALA A 197 5.60 -11.92 14.52
CA ALA A 197 6.19 -12.83 15.51
C ALA A 197 5.54 -12.77 16.90
N GLY A 198 4.56 -11.89 17.14
CA GLY A 198 3.95 -11.68 18.46
C GLY A 198 4.89 -11.08 19.50
N ALA A 199 6.00 -10.47 19.07
CA ALA A 199 7.03 -9.89 19.92
C ALA A 199 6.85 -8.38 20.15
N LEU A 200 5.95 -7.74 19.41
CA LEU A 200 5.72 -6.30 19.49
C LEU A 200 4.88 -5.94 20.73
N THR A 201 5.39 -4.98 21.50
CA THR A 201 4.76 -4.50 22.74
C THR A 201 4.35 -3.04 22.60
N LEU A 202 3.23 -2.64 23.24
CA LEU A 202 2.71 -1.27 23.24
C LEU A 202 2.73 -0.67 24.63
N ASN A 203 3.31 0.53 24.75
CA ASN A 203 3.03 1.45 25.84
C ASN A 203 1.85 2.36 25.43
N ALA A 204 0.67 2.11 25.99
CA ALA A 204 -0.54 2.82 25.62
C ALA A 204 -0.55 4.28 26.10
N GLN A 205 0.21 4.64 27.13
CA GLN A 205 0.27 6.00 27.65
C GLN A 205 1.09 6.90 26.73
N THR A 206 2.25 6.41 26.27
CA THR A 206 3.16 7.17 25.40
C THR A 206 2.91 6.91 23.92
N GLN A 207 2.05 5.95 23.58
CA GLN A 207 1.78 5.52 22.20
C GLN A 207 3.05 5.07 21.47
N THR A 208 3.93 4.36 22.19
CA THR A 208 5.21 3.85 21.68
C THR A 208 5.24 2.33 21.67
N LEU A 209 5.91 1.78 20.67
CA LEU A 209 6.05 0.37 20.37
C LEU A 209 7.51 -0.07 20.52
N SER A 210 7.71 -1.33 20.90
CA SER A 210 9.04 -1.94 20.99
C SER A 210 9.00 -3.42 20.58
N PRO A 211 9.99 -3.93 19.82
CA PRO A 211 11.17 -3.21 19.31
C PRO A 211 10.85 -2.25 18.15
N VAL A 212 11.76 -1.31 17.88
CA VAL A 212 11.74 -0.49 16.67
C VAL A 212 12.12 -1.34 15.45
N THR A 213 11.62 -0.98 14.27
CA THR A 213 12.01 -1.65 13.02
C THR A 213 13.32 -1.06 12.52
N GLN A 214 14.24 -1.92 12.07
CA GLN A 214 15.39 -1.52 11.27
C GLN A 214 15.08 -1.88 9.82
N VAL A 215 15.08 -0.92 8.91
CA VAL A 215 14.65 -1.13 7.53
C VAL A 215 15.84 -1.04 6.58
N CYS A 216 15.91 -2.00 5.66
CA CYS A 216 16.92 -2.04 4.61
C CYS A 216 16.24 -2.31 3.27
N ARG A 217 16.68 -1.63 2.20
CA ARG A 217 16.10 -1.79 0.86
C ARG A 217 16.80 -2.94 0.14
N MET A 218 16.10 -4.06 0.02
CA MET A 218 16.66 -5.32 -0.48
C MET A 218 16.74 -5.38 -2.02
N VAL A 219 15.79 -4.74 -2.70
CA VAL A 219 15.68 -4.73 -4.16
C VAL A 219 15.46 -3.30 -4.64
N PRO A 220 16.50 -2.45 -4.62
CA PRO A 220 16.39 -1.11 -5.19
C PRO A 220 16.02 -1.21 -6.68
N TYR A 221 15.14 -0.31 -7.11
CA TYR A 221 14.66 -0.21 -8.50
C TYR A 221 13.81 -1.40 -9.00
N GLY A 222 13.27 -2.24 -8.10
CA GLY A 222 12.21 -3.20 -8.40
C GLY A 222 12.61 -4.39 -9.31
N GLY A 223 13.90 -4.54 -9.60
CA GLY A 223 14.49 -5.62 -10.38
C GLY A 223 15.69 -6.24 -9.63
N GLN A 224 15.85 -7.57 -9.69
CA GLN A 224 17.00 -8.25 -9.09
C GLN A 224 17.73 -9.10 -10.13
N LYS A 225 19.03 -8.89 -10.26
CA LYS A 225 19.92 -9.71 -11.09
C LYS A 225 20.15 -11.10 -10.45
N PRO A 226 20.38 -12.17 -11.24
CA PRO A 226 20.33 -12.21 -12.70
C PRO A 226 18.88 -12.18 -13.21
N CYS A 227 18.68 -11.42 -14.29
CA CYS A 227 17.37 -11.24 -14.89
C CYS A 227 17.04 -12.42 -15.79
N PRO A 228 15.80 -12.95 -15.77
CA PRO A 228 15.40 -14.06 -16.64
C PRO A 228 15.64 -13.79 -18.14
N SER A 229 15.58 -12.53 -18.56
CA SER A 229 15.84 -12.11 -19.95
C SER A 229 17.32 -11.92 -20.30
N GLY A 230 18.25 -12.01 -19.33
CA GLY A 230 19.66 -11.65 -19.51
C GLY A 230 19.95 -10.15 -19.64
N GLN A 231 18.92 -9.28 -19.59
CA GLN A 231 19.04 -7.81 -19.63
C GLN A 231 19.03 -7.20 -18.22
N ASP A 232 19.04 -5.87 -18.08
CA ASP A 232 19.22 -5.14 -16.79
C ASP A 232 17.96 -5.09 -15.87
N CYS A 233 16.95 -5.94 -16.07
CA CYS A 233 15.70 -5.94 -15.28
C CYS A 233 15.06 -4.53 -15.15
N ASN A 234 15.15 -3.66 -16.16
CA ASN A 234 14.71 -2.25 -16.15
C ASN A 234 15.41 -1.27 -15.17
N ILE A 235 16.41 -1.70 -14.41
CA ILE A 235 17.06 -0.89 -13.35
C ILE A 235 17.60 0.44 -13.90
N ALA A 236 18.40 0.41 -14.96
CA ALA A 236 18.98 1.60 -15.58
C ALA A 236 17.92 2.56 -16.14
N ASN A 237 16.78 2.03 -16.63
CA ASN A 237 15.67 2.85 -17.10
C ASN A 237 15.02 3.60 -15.93
N ILE A 238 14.76 2.92 -14.80
CA ILE A 238 14.21 3.56 -13.60
C ILE A 238 15.18 4.60 -13.05
N GLN A 239 16.49 4.30 -12.99
CA GLN A 239 17.50 5.25 -12.55
C GLN A 239 17.58 6.50 -13.45
N SER A 240 17.57 6.31 -14.77
CA SER A 240 17.60 7.40 -15.75
C SER A 240 16.33 8.27 -15.66
N MET A 241 15.16 7.63 -15.54
CA MET A 241 13.89 8.33 -15.37
C MET A 241 13.84 9.15 -14.09
N ASN A 242 14.23 8.55 -12.95
CA ASN A 242 14.32 9.26 -11.67
C ASN A 242 15.27 10.47 -11.77
N THR A 243 16.45 10.29 -12.39
CA THR A 243 17.41 11.39 -12.58
C THR A 243 16.80 12.53 -13.39
N SER A 244 16.13 12.19 -14.50
CA SER A 244 15.46 13.17 -15.37
C SER A 244 14.36 13.94 -14.64
N VAL A 245 13.46 13.25 -13.94
CA VAL A 245 12.35 13.86 -13.19
C VAL A 245 12.88 14.72 -12.05
N GLN A 246 13.80 14.21 -11.24
CA GLN A 246 14.37 14.95 -10.11
C GLN A 246 15.08 16.24 -10.55
N SER A 247 15.72 16.26 -11.72
CA SER A 247 16.37 17.47 -12.24
C SER A 247 15.40 18.62 -12.56
N GLN A 248 14.10 18.33 -12.67
CA GLN A 248 13.04 19.28 -12.99
C GLN A 248 12.24 19.72 -11.75
N LEU A 249 12.44 19.06 -10.60
CA LEU A 249 11.71 19.32 -9.36
C LEU A 249 12.54 20.19 -8.42
N ASN A 250 11.94 21.28 -7.92
CA ASN A 250 12.61 22.23 -7.03
C ASN A 250 12.11 22.17 -5.57
N ASP A 251 11.00 21.49 -5.31
CA ASP A 251 10.34 21.38 -4.01
C ASP A 251 10.65 20.04 -3.31
N VAL A 252 9.84 19.67 -2.31
CA VAL A 252 10.04 18.43 -1.54
C VAL A 252 9.95 17.17 -2.39
N TRP A 253 9.27 17.20 -3.54
CA TRP A 253 9.07 16.02 -4.38
C TRP A 253 10.36 15.51 -5.00
N LYS A 254 11.39 16.36 -5.14
CA LYS A 254 12.73 15.94 -5.59
C LYS A 254 13.41 14.95 -4.63
N ASN A 255 12.90 14.81 -3.40
CA ASN A 255 13.41 13.88 -2.40
C ASN A 255 12.69 12.53 -2.42
N TYR A 256 11.71 12.35 -3.29
CA TYR A 256 11.03 11.08 -3.54
C TYR A 256 11.51 10.51 -4.87
N PHE A 257 11.52 9.19 -4.97
CA PHE A 257 11.91 8.50 -6.20
C PHE A 257 10.97 7.32 -6.45
N GLU A 258 10.83 6.96 -7.72
CA GLU A 258 10.15 5.75 -8.14
C GLU A 258 11.05 4.54 -7.91
N VAL A 259 10.58 3.56 -7.15
CA VAL A 259 11.25 2.27 -7.04
C VAL A 259 10.96 1.45 -8.30
N GLY A 260 9.76 1.54 -8.87
CA GLY A 260 9.45 0.95 -10.17
C GLY A 260 7.96 0.73 -10.35
N ALA A 261 7.62 0.07 -11.46
CA ALA A 261 6.24 -0.25 -11.80
C ALA A 261 6.11 -1.64 -12.42
N ILE A 262 4.97 -2.30 -12.20
CA ILE A 262 4.64 -3.64 -12.71
C ILE A 262 3.26 -3.63 -13.39
N TRP A 263 3.14 -4.35 -14.51
CA TRP A 263 1.91 -4.47 -15.31
C TRP A 263 1.97 -5.72 -16.21
N PHE A 264 0.93 -5.99 -17.01
CA PHE A 264 0.95 -7.11 -17.95
C PHE A 264 1.69 -6.79 -19.24
N VAL A 265 2.42 -7.78 -19.77
CA VAL A 265 3.06 -7.66 -21.09
C VAL A 265 2.02 -7.53 -22.21
N ALA A 266 0.89 -8.22 -22.07
CA ALA A 266 -0.18 -8.27 -23.05
C ALA A 266 -1.29 -7.27 -22.70
N LYS A 267 -1.81 -6.60 -23.72
CA LYS A 267 -2.95 -5.71 -23.58
C LYS A 267 -4.23 -6.50 -23.36
N ASP A 268 -5.12 -5.94 -22.54
CA ASP A 268 -6.47 -6.45 -22.25
C ASP A 268 -6.47 -7.92 -21.77
N ALA A 269 -5.42 -8.31 -21.03
CA ALA A 269 -5.22 -9.67 -20.58
C ALA A 269 -5.83 -9.98 -19.19
N LEU A 270 -6.44 -8.99 -18.53
CA LEU A 270 -7.14 -9.21 -17.25
C LEU A 270 -8.37 -10.11 -17.43
N ALA A 271 -8.38 -11.23 -16.73
CA ALA A 271 -9.51 -12.15 -16.68
C ALA A 271 -9.94 -12.44 -15.23
N PRO A 272 -11.20 -12.82 -14.98
CA PRO A 272 -11.66 -13.21 -13.66
C PRO A 272 -11.16 -14.61 -13.27
N ASN A 273 -11.14 -14.90 -11.97
CA ASN A 273 -10.78 -16.21 -11.41
C ASN A 273 -9.35 -16.67 -11.74
N CYS A 274 -8.41 -15.74 -11.86
CA CYS A 274 -7.01 -16.05 -12.10
C CYS A 274 -6.11 -15.35 -11.07
N THR A 275 -4.94 -15.94 -10.82
CA THR A 275 -3.84 -15.28 -10.12
C THR A 275 -2.83 -14.74 -11.13
N PHE A 276 -2.02 -13.78 -10.72
CA PHE A 276 -0.97 -13.20 -11.57
C PHE A 276 0.40 -13.74 -11.21
N GLN A 277 0.46 -14.70 -10.28
CA GLN A 277 1.70 -15.32 -9.83
C GLN A 277 2.25 -16.29 -10.90
N PRO A 278 3.49 -16.07 -11.38
CA PRO A 278 4.12 -16.94 -12.36
C PRO A 278 4.17 -18.40 -11.91
N GLY A 279 3.78 -19.32 -12.80
CA GLY A 279 3.84 -20.76 -12.57
C GLY A 279 2.69 -21.34 -11.74
N SER A 280 1.67 -20.53 -11.42
CA SER A 280 0.46 -21.02 -10.77
C SER A 280 -0.45 -21.80 -11.73
N ALA A 281 -1.12 -22.84 -11.25
CA ALA A 281 -2.14 -23.56 -12.02
C ALA A 281 -3.37 -22.70 -12.38
N LEU A 282 -3.54 -21.55 -11.70
CA LEU A 282 -4.59 -20.58 -11.96
C LEU A 282 -4.03 -19.27 -12.54
N GLU A 283 -2.80 -19.28 -13.07
CA GLU A 283 -2.21 -18.07 -13.64
C GLU A 283 -3.07 -17.50 -14.78
N CYS A 284 -3.14 -16.17 -14.89
CA CYS A 284 -3.89 -15.45 -15.91
C CYS A 284 -3.23 -15.51 -17.29
N ILE A 285 -3.03 -16.73 -17.80
CA ILE A 285 -2.51 -16.98 -19.13
C ILE A 285 -3.60 -17.71 -19.93
N PRO A 286 -3.83 -17.37 -21.21
CA PRO A 286 -4.69 -18.16 -22.07
C PRO A 286 -4.26 -19.62 -22.03
N SER A 287 -5.15 -20.53 -21.65
CA SER A 287 -4.89 -21.96 -21.67
C SER A 287 -5.36 -22.56 -23.01
N PRO A 288 -4.50 -23.33 -23.72
CA PRO A 288 -3.12 -23.64 -23.35
C PRO A 288 -2.17 -22.47 -23.63
N THR A 289 -1.21 -22.26 -22.73
CA THR A 289 -0.12 -21.29 -22.94
C THR A 289 0.73 -21.79 -24.11
N PRO A 290 0.89 -21.02 -25.21
CA PRO A 290 1.79 -21.42 -26.29
C PRO A 290 3.20 -21.64 -25.75
N GLU A 291 3.89 -22.68 -26.22
CA GLU A 291 5.29 -22.92 -25.88
C GLU A 291 6.13 -21.68 -26.29
N GLY A 292 6.89 -21.13 -25.33
CA GLY A 292 7.65 -19.90 -25.53
C GLY A 292 6.87 -18.59 -25.38
N ALA A 293 5.62 -18.62 -24.91
CA ALA A 293 4.89 -17.39 -24.57
C ALA A 293 5.66 -16.54 -23.53
N PRO A 294 5.67 -15.20 -23.67
CA PRO A 294 6.31 -14.33 -22.70
C PRO A 294 5.62 -14.44 -21.33
N PRO A 295 6.34 -14.19 -20.22
CA PRO A 295 5.71 -14.13 -18.90
C PRO A 295 4.59 -13.08 -18.88
N LEU A 296 3.53 -13.34 -18.11
CA LEU A 296 2.40 -12.42 -17.98
C LEU A 296 2.85 -11.03 -17.49
N LEU A 297 3.74 -11.01 -16.50
CA LEU A 297 4.20 -9.80 -15.83
C LEU A 297 5.43 -9.20 -16.51
N THR A 298 5.45 -7.87 -16.63
CA THR A 298 6.60 -7.10 -17.10
C THR A 298 6.84 -5.86 -16.24
N GLY A 299 7.93 -5.14 -16.53
CA GLY A 299 8.43 -4.06 -15.68
C GLY A 299 9.28 -4.58 -14.52
N SER A 300 9.04 -4.04 -13.34
CA SER A 300 9.74 -4.34 -12.09
C SER A 300 9.08 -5.51 -11.38
N ILE A 301 9.51 -6.75 -11.66
CA ILE A 301 8.82 -7.97 -11.18
C ILE A 301 9.15 -8.36 -9.72
N LYS A 302 10.11 -7.67 -9.08
CA LYS A 302 10.42 -7.77 -7.64
C LYS A 302 10.26 -6.39 -7.00
N LEU A 303 9.03 -5.91 -6.98
CA LEU A 303 8.66 -4.54 -6.62
C LEU A 303 8.28 -4.44 -5.15
N SER A 304 9.13 -3.80 -4.36
CA SER A 304 8.90 -3.61 -2.93
C SER A 304 9.58 -2.35 -2.45
N ASN A 305 8.88 -1.53 -1.66
CA ASN A 305 9.46 -0.36 -1.02
C ASN A 305 9.72 -0.61 0.48
N SER A 306 10.44 0.32 1.10
CA SER A 306 10.87 0.26 2.50
C SER A 306 9.73 0.45 3.51
N THR A 307 8.52 0.84 3.09
CA THR A 307 7.43 1.28 3.98
C THR A 307 6.16 0.43 3.91
N ILE A 308 5.82 -0.17 2.77
CA ILE A 308 4.60 -0.94 2.53
C ILE A 308 4.94 -2.44 2.32
N GLU A 309 6.08 -2.76 1.71
CA GLU A 309 6.54 -4.15 1.55
C GLU A 309 7.67 -4.49 2.51
N THR A 310 7.87 -3.69 3.58
CA THR A 310 9.03 -3.75 4.47
C THR A 310 9.40 -5.19 4.84
N PHE A 311 8.41 -6.00 5.24
CA PHE A 311 8.63 -7.35 5.73
C PHE A 311 8.56 -8.44 4.66
N THR A 312 8.20 -8.09 3.41
CA THR A 312 7.97 -9.04 2.31
C THR A 312 8.91 -8.88 1.12
N GLN A 313 9.84 -7.92 1.16
CA GLN A 313 10.72 -7.58 0.02
C GLN A 313 11.44 -8.77 -0.64
N VAL A 314 11.77 -9.81 0.14
CA VAL A 314 12.48 -11.02 -0.35
C VAL A 314 11.64 -12.29 -0.27
N GLN A 315 10.38 -12.20 0.16
CA GLN A 315 9.46 -13.33 0.17
C GLN A 315 8.96 -13.56 -1.25
N SER A 316 9.37 -14.65 -1.90
CA SER A 316 9.08 -14.91 -3.32
C SER A 316 7.59 -14.91 -3.68
N THR A 317 6.71 -15.19 -2.72
CA THR A 317 5.25 -15.18 -2.89
C THR A 317 4.60 -13.83 -2.61
N GLN A 318 5.37 -12.81 -2.19
CA GLN A 318 4.85 -11.52 -1.67
C GLN A 318 5.71 -10.30 -2.05
N ASN A 319 6.66 -10.45 -2.97
CA ASN A 319 7.65 -9.43 -3.33
C ASN A 319 7.24 -8.56 -4.53
N ASN A 320 5.95 -8.51 -4.87
CA ASN A 320 5.37 -7.55 -5.81
C ASN A 320 3.88 -7.31 -5.53
N CYS A 321 3.33 -6.24 -6.09
CA CYS A 321 1.93 -5.83 -5.90
C CYS A 321 0.93 -6.96 -6.25
N PHE A 322 1.21 -7.70 -7.31
CA PHE A 322 0.38 -8.76 -7.85
C PHE A 322 0.39 -10.07 -7.04
N ALA A 323 1.15 -10.12 -5.93
CA ALA A 323 0.99 -11.14 -4.91
C ALA A 323 -0.36 -11.04 -4.20
N CYS A 324 -0.81 -9.82 -3.90
CA CYS A 324 -2.06 -9.57 -3.20
C CYS A 324 -3.17 -9.05 -4.13
N HIS A 325 -2.81 -8.40 -5.23
CA HIS A 325 -3.75 -7.86 -6.20
C HIS A 325 -3.97 -8.86 -7.34
N ASN A 326 -5.09 -9.59 -7.31
CA ASN A 326 -5.46 -10.58 -8.33
C ASN A 326 -7.00 -10.66 -8.48
N THR A 327 -7.50 -11.56 -9.32
CA THR A 327 -8.94 -11.71 -9.59
C THR A 327 -9.54 -13.01 -9.04
N THR A 328 -8.83 -13.70 -8.16
CA THR A 328 -9.29 -14.97 -7.59
C THR A 328 -10.53 -14.78 -6.70
N GLN A 329 -11.26 -15.87 -6.50
CA GLN A 329 -12.33 -15.94 -5.51
C GLN A 329 -11.74 -15.67 -4.11
N VAL A 330 -12.41 -14.82 -3.33
CA VAL A 330 -12.01 -14.54 -1.95
C VAL A 330 -13.00 -15.20 -0.99
N ILE A 331 -12.47 -15.96 -0.04
CA ILE A 331 -13.24 -16.64 1.01
C ILE A 331 -12.93 -15.97 2.34
N SER A 332 -13.98 -15.56 3.06
CA SER A 332 -13.81 -15.02 4.41
C SER A 332 -13.49 -16.15 5.39
N PRO A 333 -12.59 -15.93 6.36
CA PRO A 333 -12.47 -16.82 7.51
C PRO A 333 -13.71 -16.77 8.42
N ASP A 334 -14.57 -15.76 8.31
CA ASP A 334 -15.85 -15.69 9.01
C ASP A 334 -16.93 -16.46 8.23
N PRO A 335 -17.45 -17.59 8.77
CA PRO A 335 -18.43 -18.42 8.05
C PRO A 335 -19.77 -17.72 7.79
N ARG A 336 -20.02 -16.56 8.42
CA ARG A 336 -21.22 -15.75 8.20
C ARG A 336 -21.15 -14.93 6.93
N ALA A 337 -19.94 -14.63 6.44
CA ALA A 337 -19.75 -13.83 5.24
C ALA A 337 -19.66 -14.74 4.00
N GLN A 338 -20.45 -14.43 2.98
CA GLN A 338 -20.45 -15.15 1.71
C GLN A 338 -19.15 -14.89 0.96
N SER A 339 -18.62 -15.90 0.28
CA SER A 339 -17.46 -15.73 -0.59
C SER A 339 -17.75 -14.75 -1.72
N LEU A 340 -16.73 -13.98 -2.08
CA LEU A 340 -16.73 -13.09 -3.23
C LEU A 340 -16.23 -13.90 -4.44
N PRO A 341 -17.04 -14.12 -5.51
CA PRO A 341 -16.56 -14.79 -6.72
C PRO A 341 -15.34 -14.08 -7.31
N GLY A 342 -14.56 -14.75 -8.16
CA GLY A 342 -13.48 -14.09 -8.86
C GLY A 342 -14.04 -13.11 -9.90
N LEU A 343 -13.71 -11.83 -9.71
CA LEU A 343 -14.11 -10.72 -10.57
C LEU A 343 -12.87 -9.90 -10.92
N ASN A 344 -12.86 -9.27 -12.10
CA ASN A 344 -11.81 -8.32 -12.48
C ASN A 344 -11.64 -7.18 -11.46
N VAL A 345 -12.72 -6.74 -10.81
CA VAL A 345 -12.67 -5.71 -9.77
C VAL A 345 -12.05 -6.17 -8.43
N ASN A 346 -11.82 -7.48 -8.25
CA ASN A 346 -11.15 -8.01 -7.05
C ASN A 346 -9.67 -7.60 -6.97
N ILE A 347 -9.10 -7.02 -8.03
CA ILE A 347 -7.78 -6.38 -7.95
C ILE A 347 -7.75 -5.24 -6.92
N SER A 348 -8.89 -4.77 -6.40
CA SER A 348 -8.94 -3.78 -5.33
C SER A 348 -9.31 -4.42 -3.99
N HIS A 349 -8.34 -4.47 -3.07
CA HIS A 349 -8.64 -4.88 -1.69
C HIS A 349 -9.58 -3.90 -0.97
N VAL A 350 -9.74 -2.65 -1.46
CA VAL A 350 -10.76 -1.73 -0.93
C VAL A 350 -12.16 -2.30 -1.19
N VAL A 351 -12.43 -2.73 -2.41
CA VAL A 351 -13.71 -3.37 -2.78
C VAL A 351 -13.91 -4.67 -2.00
N ILE A 352 -12.88 -5.50 -1.89
CA ILE A 352 -12.93 -6.77 -1.13
C ILE A 352 -13.24 -6.52 0.35
N ASN A 353 -12.53 -5.56 0.97
CA ASN A 353 -12.69 -5.26 2.39
C ASN A 353 -14.08 -4.70 2.67
N ASP A 354 -14.55 -3.72 1.88
CA ASP A 354 -15.89 -3.13 2.02
C ASP A 354 -16.97 -4.20 1.88
N TYR A 355 -16.83 -5.13 0.93
CA TYR A 355 -17.74 -6.24 0.72
C TYR A 355 -17.87 -7.15 1.95
N PHE A 356 -16.76 -7.52 2.58
CA PHE A 356 -16.80 -8.36 3.78
C PHE A 356 -17.28 -7.59 5.01
N GLN A 357 -16.87 -6.33 5.17
CA GLN A 357 -17.33 -5.49 6.28
C GLN A 357 -18.85 -5.25 6.23
N ALA A 358 -19.42 -5.05 5.04
CA ALA A 358 -20.87 -4.85 4.87
C ALA A 358 -21.72 -6.06 5.29
N GLN A 359 -21.13 -7.26 5.38
CA GLN A 359 -21.81 -8.49 5.80
C GLN A 359 -21.68 -8.78 7.30
N LEU A 360 -20.78 -8.08 7.99
CA LEU A 360 -20.61 -8.25 9.43
C LEU A 360 -21.63 -7.38 10.19
N PRO A 361 -22.05 -7.80 11.40
CA PRO A 361 -22.94 -6.98 12.22
C PRO A 361 -22.30 -5.61 12.46
N GLN A 362 -22.97 -4.54 12.03
CA GLN A 362 -22.50 -3.19 12.34
C GLN A 362 -22.55 -2.99 13.85
N LYS A 363 -21.49 -2.42 14.43
CA LYS A 363 -21.54 -1.95 15.82
C LYS A 363 -22.69 -0.95 15.92
N ALA A 364 -23.52 -1.09 16.95
CA ALA A 364 -24.49 -0.06 17.30
C ALA A 364 -23.74 1.28 17.43
N PRO A 365 -24.30 2.40 16.92
CA PRO A 365 -23.72 3.71 17.14
C PRO A 365 -23.51 3.92 18.65
N PRO A 366 -22.42 4.59 19.08
CA PRO A 366 -22.25 4.94 20.47
C PRO A 366 -23.49 5.69 20.95
N ALA A 367 -24.04 5.27 22.08
CA ALA A 367 -25.21 5.92 22.68
C ALA A 367 -24.94 7.42 22.79
N ALA A 368 -25.91 8.23 22.35
CA ALA A 368 -25.83 9.68 22.46
C ALA A 368 -25.48 10.04 23.91
N ARG A 369 -24.38 10.76 24.11
CA ARG A 369 -24.01 11.29 25.43
C ARG A 369 -25.21 12.07 25.97
N PRO A 370 -25.72 11.76 27.18
CA PRO A 370 -26.79 12.54 27.76
C PRO A 370 -26.36 14.01 27.83
N ALA A 371 -27.24 14.89 27.35
CA ALA A 371 -27.03 16.33 27.40
C ALA A 371 -26.73 16.73 28.84
N THR A 372 -25.57 17.35 29.06
CA THR A 372 -25.22 17.91 30.35
C THR A 372 -26.22 19.03 30.64
N PRO A 373 -26.96 19.01 31.76
CA PRO A 373 -27.81 20.12 32.14
C PRO A 373 -26.94 21.38 32.29
N ARG A 374 -27.37 22.48 31.67
CA ARG A 374 -26.78 23.81 31.84
C ARG A 374 -27.03 24.35 33.24
#